data_AF-A0A377BB40-F1
#
_entry.id   AF-A0A377BB40-F1
#
_cell.length_a   1.000
_cell.length_b   1.000
_cell.length_c   1.000
_cell.angle_alpha   90.00
_cell.angle_beta   90.00
_cell.angle_gamma   90.00
#
_symmetry.space_group_name_H-M   'P 1'
#
loop_
_entity.id
_entity.type
_entity.pdbx_description
1 polymer ?
#
loop_
_entity_poly.entity_id
_entity_poly.type
_entity_poly.pdbx_seq_one_letter_code
_entity_poly.pdbx_strand_id
1 'polypeptide(L)'
;MGSFIAAKASREFRVRAADAQTTLRSGLGGVLMGFGASIAGGCSIGNGLVMTAMMTWQGWIGLVFMILGVWTASWLVYVRPQRKARLATAAAN
;
A
#
# COMPACT_ATOMS: atom_id res chain seq x y z
N MET A 1 7.26 -16.42 7.84
CA MET A 1 7.60 -17.25 9.02
C MET A 1 8.03 -16.41 10.22
N GLY A 2 9.00 -15.48 10.07
CA GLY A 2 9.40 -14.58 11.17
C GLY A 2 8.24 -13.77 11.78
N SER A 3 7.37 -13.18 10.95
CA SER A 3 6.17 -12.46 11.41
C SER A 3 5.16 -13.35 12.17
N PHE A 4 5.05 -14.63 11.82
CA PHE A 4 4.16 -15.58 12.47
C PHE A 4 4.67 -15.95 13.88
N ILE A 5 5.97 -16.20 14.01
CA ILE A 5 6.60 -16.50 15.30
C ILE A 5 6.56 -15.27 16.20
N ALA A 6 6.89 -14.09 15.67
CA ALA A 6 6.83 -12.82 16.42
C ALA A 6 5.42 -12.53 16.94
N ALA A 7 4.40 -12.64 16.09
CA ALA A 7 3.02 -12.40 16.53
C ALA A 7 2.54 -13.45 17.56
N LYS A 8 3.00 -14.70 17.47
CA LYS A 8 2.68 -15.74 18.46
C LYS A 8 3.38 -15.46 19.79
N ALA A 9 4.63 -15.00 19.76
CA ALA A 9 5.39 -14.60 20.94
C ALA A 9 4.80 -13.35 21.63
N SER A 10 4.32 -12.38 20.86
CA SER A 10 3.68 -11.16 21.38
C SER A 10 2.28 -11.39 21.95
N ARG A 11 1.70 -12.61 21.85
CA ARG A 11 0.32 -12.93 22.26
C ARG A 11 -0.76 -12.03 21.62
N GLU A 12 -0.42 -11.31 20.56
CA GLU A 12 -1.31 -10.35 19.88
C GLU A 12 -1.95 -10.94 18.62
N PHE A 13 -1.88 -12.28 18.47
CA PHE A 13 -2.45 -13.00 17.35
C PHE A 13 -3.97 -12.93 17.38
N ARG A 14 -4.53 -11.91 16.71
CA ARG A 14 -5.96 -11.79 16.44
C ARG A 14 -6.20 -12.02 14.95
N VAL A 15 -6.96 -13.06 14.65
CA VAL A 15 -7.44 -13.30 13.28
C VAL A 15 -8.49 -12.23 12.97
N ARG A 16 -8.05 -11.18 12.27
CA ARG A 16 -8.92 -10.15 11.72
C ARG A 16 -9.34 -10.59 10.32
N ALA A 17 -10.54 -11.13 10.20
CA ALA A 17 -11.16 -11.34 8.90
C ALA A 17 -11.57 -9.97 8.33
N ALA A 18 -11.09 -9.65 7.13
CA ALA A 18 -11.52 -8.47 6.42
C ALA A 18 -12.92 -8.70 5.84
N ASP A 19 -13.75 -7.66 5.82
CA ASP A 19 -15.05 -7.67 5.15
C ASP A 19 -14.92 -8.10 3.67
N ALA A 20 -15.95 -8.72 3.10
CA ALA A 20 -15.91 -9.28 1.74
C ALA A 20 -15.52 -8.23 0.69
N GLN A 21 -16.01 -7.00 0.83
CA GLN A 21 -15.63 -5.89 -0.06
C GLN A 21 -14.15 -5.49 0.11
N THR A 22 -13.64 -5.54 1.33
CA THR A 22 -12.22 -5.23 1.62
C THR A 22 -11.31 -6.30 1.05
N THR A 23 -11.69 -7.58 1.18
CA THR A 23 -10.92 -8.72 0.65
C THR A 23 -10.78 -8.65 -0.87
N LEU A 24 -11.87 -8.32 -1.59
CA LEU A 24 -11.82 -8.15 -3.05
C LEU A 24 -10.95 -6.96 -3.47
N ARG A 25 -11.06 -5.82 -2.79
CA ARG A 25 -10.23 -4.63 -3.07
C ARG A 25 -8.76 -4.89 -2.78
N SER A 26 -8.45 -5.57 -1.69
CA SER A 26 -7.08 -5.97 -1.33
C SER A 26 -6.51 -7.02 -2.28
N GLY A 27 -7.33 -7.96 -2.76
CA GLY A 27 -6.94 -8.94 -3.78
C GLY A 27 -6.60 -8.28 -5.11
N LEU A 28 -7.48 -7.41 -5.63
CA LEU A 28 -7.24 -6.66 -6.85
C LEU A 28 -6.01 -5.74 -6.72
N GLY A 29 -5.87 -5.05 -5.58
CA GLY A 29 -4.71 -4.23 -5.26
C GLY A 29 -3.41 -5.03 -5.21
N GLY A 30 -3.45 -6.27 -4.68
CA GLY A 30 -2.30 -7.17 -4.66
C GLY A 30 -1.83 -7.58 -6.06
N VAL A 31 -2.77 -7.88 -6.97
CA VAL A 31 -2.45 -8.20 -8.38
C VAL A 31 -1.82 -6.99 -9.08
N LEU A 32 -2.42 -5.81 -8.93
CA LEU A 32 -1.88 -4.56 -9.49
C LEU A 32 -0.48 -4.24 -8.94
N MET A 33 -0.26 -4.45 -7.65
CA MET A 33 1.04 -4.23 -7.00
C MET A 33 2.09 -5.23 -7.48
N GLY A 34 1.73 -6.50 -7.67
CA GLY A 34 2.61 -7.50 -8.25
C GLY A 34 3.00 -7.16 -9.69
N PHE A 35 2.03 -6.80 -10.53
CA PHE A 35 2.27 -6.40 -11.91
C PHE A 35 3.17 -5.15 -12.00
N GLY A 36 2.90 -4.14 -11.18
CA GLY A 36 3.73 -2.94 -11.10
C GLY A 36 5.15 -3.22 -10.63
N ALA A 37 5.33 -4.12 -9.66
CA ALA A 37 6.65 -4.52 -9.18
C ALA A 37 7.46 -5.27 -10.25
N SER A 38 6.81 -6.12 -11.04
CA SER A 38 7.44 -6.82 -12.16
C SER A 38 7.93 -5.87 -13.26
N ILE A 39 7.13 -4.85 -13.61
CA ILE A 39 7.53 -3.84 -14.61
C ILE A 39 8.64 -2.93 -14.07
N ALA A 40 8.55 -2.56 -12.79
CA ALA A 40 9.55 -1.71 -12.15
C ALA A 40 10.87 -2.44 -11.84
N GLY A 41 10.94 -3.76 -12.02
CA GLY A 41 12.11 -4.58 -11.73
C GLY A 41 12.48 -4.64 -10.25
N GLY A 42 11.55 -4.31 -9.35
CA GLY A 42 11.83 -4.18 -7.92
C GLY A 42 10.59 -3.95 -7.07
N CYS A 43 10.73 -4.22 -5.77
CA CYS A 43 9.71 -3.93 -4.76
C CYS A 43 10.14 -2.75 -3.88
N SER A 44 9.26 -2.30 -2.97
CA SER A 44 9.58 -1.24 -2.01
C SER A 44 10.83 -1.52 -1.17
N ILE A 45 11.16 -2.79 -0.92
CA ILE A 45 12.39 -3.20 -0.21
C ILE A 45 13.60 -3.14 -1.15
N GLY A 46 13.48 -3.68 -2.37
CA GLY A 46 14.57 -3.72 -3.35
C GLY A 46 14.98 -2.34 -3.86
N ASN A 47 14.01 -1.56 -4.35
CA ASN A 47 14.29 -0.21 -4.86
C ASN A 47 14.45 0.81 -3.75
N GLY A 48 13.76 0.63 -2.61
CA GLY A 48 13.70 1.66 -1.56
C GLY A 48 14.72 1.52 -0.43
N LEU A 49 15.10 0.31 -0.04
CA LEU A 49 16.06 0.09 1.06
C LEU A 49 17.43 -0.35 0.55
N VAL A 50 17.48 -1.21 -0.47
CA VAL A 50 18.76 -1.78 -0.95
C VAL A 50 19.43 -0.82 -1.95
N MET A 51 18.75 -0.41 -3.02
CA MET A 51 19.38 0.47 -4.03
C MET A 51 19.70 1.88 -3.52
N THR A 52 18.94 2.39 -2.54
CA THR A 52 19.25 3.68 -1.88
C THR A 52 20.47 3.56 -0.97
N ALA A 53 20.64 2.44 -0.26
CA ALA A 53 21.84 2.16 0.54
C ALA A 53 23.09 1.97 -0.33
N MET A 54 22.93 1.43 -1.54
CA MET A 54 24.00 1.35 -2.55
C MET A 54 24.23 2.68 -3.30
N MET A 55 23.55 3.76 -2.91
CA MET A 55 23.61 5.10 -3.52
C MET A 55 23.47 5.08 -5.06
N THR A 56 22.64 4.18 -5.61
CA THR A 56 22.48 4.07 -7.06
C THR A 56 21.45 5.07 -7.56
N TRP A 57 21.79 5.83 -8.60
CA TRP A 57 20.91 6.85 -9.18
C TRP A 57 19.56 6.28 -9.66
N GLN A 58 19.58 5.03 -10.15
CA GLN A 58 18.38 4.33 -10.64
C GLN A 58 17.37 4.02 -9.53
N GLY A 59 17.85 3.64 -8.34
CA GLY A 59 16.99 3.37 -7.17
C GLY A 59 16.25 4.62 -6.69
N TRP A 60 16.93 5.77 -6.68
CA TRP A 60 16.32 7.04 -6.28
C TRP A 60 15.19 7.49 -7.20
N ILE A 61 15.36 7.35 -8.52
CA ILE A 61 14.29 7.67 -9.47
C ILE A 61 13.10 6.72 -9.27
N GLY A 62 13.35 5.42 -9.15
CA GLY A 62 12.30 4.44 -8.88
C GLY A 62 11.54 4.71 -7.57
N LEU A 63 12.24 5.16 -6.54
CA LEU A 63 11.65 5.53 -5.25
C LEU A 63 10.73 6.76 -5.38
N VAL A 64 11.18 7.82 -6.07
CA VAL A 64 10.35 9.02 -6.29
C VAL A 64 9.06 8.67 -7.03
N PHE A 65 9.14 7.85 -8.08
CA PHE A 65 7.94 7.41 -8.81
C PHE A 65 7.02 6.50 -7.97
N MET A 66 7.57 5.63 -7.13
CA MET A 66 6.75 4.87 -6.17
C MET A 66 6.03 5.77 -5.15
N ILE A 67 6.72 6.79 -4.63
CA ILE A 67 6.13 7.77 -3.70
C ILE A 67 4.99 8.54 -4.38
N LEU A 68 5.21 9.03 -5.60
CA LEU A 68 4.17 9.74 -6.36
C LEU A 68 2.99 8.83 -6.70
N GLY A 69 3.26 7.57 -7.06
CA GLY A 69 2.24 6.57 -7.36
C GLY A 69 1.36 6.26 -6.15
N VAL A 70 1.97 5.98 -4.98
CA VAL A 70 1.20 5.70 -3.75
C VAL A 70 0.48 6.94 -3.24
N TRP A 71 1.06 8.13 -3.41
CA TRP A 71 0.41 9.39 -3.03
C TRP A 71 -0.84 9.63 -3.87
N THR A 72 -0.74 9.45 -5.19
CA THR A 72 -1.88 9.57 -6.11
C THR A 72 -2.96 8.53 -5.81
N ALA A 73 -2.57 7.27 -5.60
CA ALA A 73 -3.50 6.20 -5.24
C ALA A 73 -4.20 6.48 -3.90
N SER A 74 -3.45 6.93 -2.89
CA SER A 74 -4.01 7.28 -1.57
C SER A 74 -4.97 8.46 -1.68
N TRP A 75 -4.64 9.47 -2.48
CA TRP A 75 -5.53 10.60 -2.70
C TRP A 75 -6.83 10.17 -3.40
N LEU A 76 -6.76 9.32 -4.43
CA LEU A 76 -7.94 8.80 -5.12
C LEU A 76 -8.81 7.91 -4.24
N VAL A 77 -8.20 7.01 -3.46
CA VAL A 77 -8.90 6.00 -2.66
C VAL A 77 -9.41 6.56 -1.33
N TYR A 78 -8.72 7.52 -0.70
CA TYR A 78 -9.16 8.08 0.58
C TYR A 78 -9.85 9.44 0.46
N VAL A 79 -9.31 10.38 -0.33
CA VAL A 79 -9.85 11.75 -0.37
C VAL A 79 -11.18 11.81 -1.12
N ARG A 80 -11.37 11.02 -2.19
CA ARG A 80 -12.65 11.00 -2.93
C ARG A 80 -13.84 10.47 -2.10
N PRO A 81 -13.77 9.32 -1.42
CA PRO A 81 -14.88 8.86 -0.59
C PRO A 81 -15.09 9.73 0.64
N GLN A 82 -14.03 10.26 1.26
CA GLN A 82 -14.19 11.18 2.39
C GLN A 82 -14.84 12.50 1.98
N ARG A 83 -14.53 13.03 0.78
CA ARG A 83 -15.23 14.20 0.23
C ARG A 83 -16.70 13.90 -0.05
N LYS A 84 -17.03 12.75 -0.65
CA LYS A 84 -18.43 12.35 -0.88
C LYS A 84 -19.20 12.20 0.43
N ALA A 85 -18.60 11.56 1.43
CA ALA A 85 -19.19 11.42 2.76
C ALA A 85 -19.42 12.79 3.42
N ARG A 86 -18.41 13.66 3.39
CA ARG A 86 -18.48 15.02 3.95
C ARG A 86 -19.51 15.91 3.24
N LEU A 87 -19.65 15.79 1.92
CA LEU A 87 -20.67 16.51 1.15
C LEU A 87 -22.08 15.99 1.45
N ALA A 88 -22.24 14.67 1.65
CA ALA A 88 -23.53 14.09 2.05
C ALA A 88 -23.94 14.53 3.46
N THR A 89 -23.00 14.66 4.40
CA THR A 89 -23.29 15.20 5.74
C THR A 89 -23.61 16.69 5.71
N ALA A 90 -22.95 17.46 4.83
CA ALA A 90 -23.21 18.89 4.67
C ALA A 90 -24.55 19.21 3.98
N ALA A 91 -25.08 18.30 3.15
CA ALA A 91 -26.39 18.45 2.51
C ALA A 91 -27.56 17.95 3.39
N ALA A 92 -27.26 17.30 4.51
CA ALA A 92 -28.25 16.80 5.47
C ALA A 92 -28.51 17.76 6.64
N ASN A 93 -27.76 18.88 6.71
CA ASN A 93 -28.00 20.01 7.61
C ASN A 93 -28.62 21.18 6.84
#